data_AF-A0A6A5GKN9-F1
#
_entry.id   AF-A0A6A5GKN9-F1
#
_cell.length_a   1.000
_cell.length_b   1.000
_cell.length_c   1.000
_cell.angle_alpha   90.00
_cell.angle_beta   90.00
_cell.angle_gamma   90.00
#
_symmetry.space_group_name_H-M   'P 1'
#
loop_
_entity.id
_entity.type
_entity.pdbx_description
1 polymer ?
#
loop_
_entity_poly.entity_id
_entity_poly.type
_entity_poly.pdbx_seq_one_letter_code
_entity_poly.pdbx_strand_id
1 'polypeptide(L)'
;MKRLVRTLYGLATSFMLLVWTLKYINESVANNLQLAYFLFLNVLVVFSSLLYVPIVISIRKFTNLASAQVNQPQRYVAWQLVAVVAEKIIVYSVIFTKYMFTNNNIDNALFYCKYSDEVSLPLVLQLTYLGCNRRNLQALFTSLKSNNFPKTIRSICFFSRQVEPVTDGMVLSQIISTVAN
;
A
#
# COMPACT_ATOMS: atom_id res chain seq x y z
N MET A 1 -10.42 -16.50 7.71
CA MET A 1 -9.45 -15.56 7.10
C MET A 1 -7.98 -15.97 7.30
N LYS A 2 -7.45 -16.12 8.53
CA LYS A 2 -6.00 -16.39 8.74
C LYS A 2 -5.45 -17.65 8.02
N ARG A 3 -6.21 -18.75 7.98
CA ARG A 3 -5.82 -19.97 7.25
C ARG A 3 -5.73 -19.73 5.74
N LEU A 4 -6.71 -19.03 5.17
CA LEU A 4 -6.78 -18.70 3.75
C LEU A 4 -5.62 -17.78 3.33
N VAL A 5 -5.27 -16.78 4.13
CA VAL A 5 -4.12 -15.92 3.87
C VAL A 5 -2.83 -16.72 3.85
N ARG A 6 -2.64 -17.64 4.80
CA ARG A 6 -1.45 -18.49 4.87
C ARG A 6 -1.35 -19.45 3.69
N THR A 7 -2.46 -20.05 3.26
CA THR A 7 -2.48 -20.94 2.10
C THR A 7 -2.18 -20.18 0.82
N LEU A 8 -2.74 -18.98 0.62
CA LEU A 8 -2.44 -18.15 -0.55
C LEU A 8 -0.97 -17.70 -0.57
N TYR A 9 -0.43 -17.29 0.57
CA TYR A 9 0.96 -16.89 0.68
C TYR A 9 1.90 -18.07 0.37
N GLY A 10 1.61 -19.26 0.91
CA GLY A 10 2.38 -20.47 0.63
C GLY A 10 2.30 -20.92 -0.84
N LEU A 11 1.15 -20.75 -1.50
CA LEU A 11 1.01 -21.02 -2.93
C LEU A 11 1.84 -20.03 -3.77
N ALA A 12 1.80 -18.74 -3.42
CA ALA A 12 2.57 -17.71 -4.12
C ALA A 12 4.08 -17.95 -3.98
N THR A 13 4.56 -18.30 -2.79
CA THR A 13 6.00 -18.60 -2.59
C THR A 13 6.42 -19.87 -3.31
N SER A 14 5.58 -20.92 -3.31
CA SER A 14 5.83 -22.15 -4.07
C SER A 14 5.93 -21.89 -5.58
N PHE A 15 5.03 -21.06 -6.13
CA PHE A 15 5.07 -20.66 -7.53
C PHE A 15 6.35 -19.88 -7.88
N MET A 16 6.84 -19.00 -7.00
CA MET A 16 8.09 -18.29 -7.23
C MET A 16 9.31 -19.23 -7.24
N LEU A 17 9.33 -20.23 -6.36
CA LEU A 17 10.37 -21.27 -6.37
C LEU A 17 10.33 -22.09 -7.67
N LEU A 18 9.14 -22.43 -8.16
CA LEU A 18 8.96 -23.11 -9.44
C LEU A 18 9.51 -22.28 -10.63
N VAL A 19 9.18 -20.99 -10.70
CA VAL A 19 9.68 -20.12 -11.77
C VAL A 19 11.20 -20.02 -11.72
N TRP A 20 11.78 -19.98 -10.51
CA TRP A 20 13.23 -19.94 -10.33
C TRP A 20 13.92 -21.22 -10.81
N THR A 21 13.38 -22.41 -10.51
CA THR A 21 13.92 -23.68 -11.02
C THR A 21 13.71 -23.82 -12.53
N LEU A 22 12.58 -23.36 -13.07
CA LEU A 22 12.34 -23.32 -14.52
C LEU A 22 13.31 -22.39 -15.24
N LYS A 23 13.69 -21.26 -14.63
CA LYS A 23 14.68 -20.34 -15.20
C LYS A 23 16.05 -21.00 -15.38
N TYR A 24 16.43 -21.89 -14.47
CA TYR A 24 17.66 -22.66 -14.58
C TYR A 24 17.64 -23.65 -15.75
N ILE A 25 16.47 -24.24 -16.05
CA ILE A 25 16.31 -25.23 -17.12
C ILE A 25 16.12 -24.57 -18.48
N ASN A 26 15.21 -23.60 -18.57
CA ASN A 26 14.86 -22.91 -19.80
C ASN A 26 14.43 -21.47 -19.52
N GLU A 27 15.37 -20.55 -19.76
CA GLU A 27 15.18 -19.12 -19.50
C GLU A 27 14.00 -18.52 -20.28
N SER A 28 13.81 -18.92 -21.54
CA SER A 28 12.73 -18.37 -22.39
C SER A 28 11.34 -18.72 -21.86
N VAL A 29 11.13 -19.97 -21.44
CA VAL A 29 9.84 -20.42 -20.88
C VAL A 29 9.58 -19.74 -19.53
N ALA A 30 10.60 -19.62 -18.69
CA ALA A 30 10.48 -18.96 -17.40
C ALA A 30 10.12 -17.48 -17.53
N ASN A 31 10.77 -16.75 -18.45
CA ASN A 31 10.48 -15.33 -18.68
C ASN A 31 9.04 -15.13 -19.20
N ASN A 32 8.56 -15.98 -20.11
CA ASN A 32 7.18 -15.91 -20.61
C ASN A 32 6.15 -16.19 -19.50
N LEU A 33 6.37 -17.22 -18.68
CA LEU A 33 5.51 -17.53 -17.53
C LEU A 33 5.50 -16.38 -16.52
N GLN A 34 6.66 -15.79 -16.28
CA GLN A 34 6.84 -14.66 -15.38
C GLN A 34 6.10 -13.41 -15.88
N LEU A 35 6.15 -13.13 -17.18
CA LEU A 35 5.41 -12.04 -17.82
C LEU A 35 3.90 -12.26 -17.71
N ALA A 36 3.41 -13.46 -18.02
CA ALA A 36 2.00 -13.80 -17.90
C ALA A 36 1.49 -13.63 -16.46
N TYR A 37 2.26 -14.09 -15.47
CA TYR A 37 1.95 -13.88 -14.06
C TYR A 37 1.87 -12.40 -13.68
N PHE A 38 2.83 -11.60 -14.14
CA PHE A 38 2.84 -10.15 -13.90
C PHE A 38 1.63 -9.45 -14.51
N LEU A 39 1.27 -9.77 -15.75
CA LEU A 39 0.07 -9.22 -16.41
C LEU A 39 -1.20 -9.61 -15.64
N PHE A 40 -1.31 -10.87 -15.24
CA PHE A 40 -2.45 -11.36 -14.46
C PHE A 40 -2.61 -10.60 -13.12
N LEU A 41 -1.52 -10.40 -12.37
CA LEU A 41 -1.55 -9.63 -11.13
C LEU A 41 -1.98 -8.17 -11.35
N ASN A 42 -1.51 -7.53 -12.40
CA ASN A 42 -1.89 -6.14 -12.70
C ASN A 42 -3.36 -6.01 -13.08
N VAL A 43 -3.88 -6.97 -13.86
CA VAL A 43 -5.32 -7.05 -14.16
C VAL A 43 -6.12 -7.24 -12.86
N LEU A 44 -5.68 -8.12 -11.96
CA LEU A 44 -6.31 -8.28 -10.64
C LEU A 44 -6.27 -7.00 -9.80
N VAL A 45 -5.18 -6.24 -9.84
CA VAL A 45 -5.06 -4.95 -9.13
C VAL A 45 -6.04 -3.93 -9.69
N VAL A 46 -6.22 -3.86 -11.01
CA VAL A 46 -7.23 -3.00 -11.65
C VAL A 46 -8.64 -3.43 -11.26
N PHE A 47 -8.96 -4.72 -11.30
CA PHE A 47 -10.24 -5.21 -10.83
C PHE A 47 -10.48 -4.92 -9.34
N SER A 48 -9.44 -5.08 -8.52
CA SER A 48 -9.48 -4.75 -7.10
C SER A 48 -9.76 -3.27 -6.89
N SER A 49 -9.08 -2.36 -7.62
CA SER A 49 -9.28 -0.92 -7.50
C SER A 49 -10.70 -0.49 -7.87
N LEU A 50 -11.34 -1.14 -8.85
CA LEU A 50 -12.75 -0.91 -9.18
C LEU A 50 -13.69 -1.28 -8.03
N LEU A 51 -13.35 -2.31 -7.24
CA LEU A 51 -14.14 -2.71 -6.06
C LEU A 51 -14.01 -1.73 -4.88
N TYR A 52 -13.01 -0.83 -4.87
CA TYR A 52 -12.93 0.21 -3.84
C TYR A 52 -14.13 1.16 -3.90
N VAL A 53 -14.68 1.43 -5.09
CA VAL A 53 -15.84 2.32 -5.27
C VAL A 53 -17.09 1.79 -4.53
N PRO A 54 -17.57 0.56 -4.78
CA PRO A 54 -18.71 0.01 -4.04
C PRO A 54 -18.41 -0.22 -2.56
N ILE A 55 -17.16 -0.50 -2.17
CA ILE A 55 -16.75 -0.59 -0.76
C ILE A 55 -16.91 0.78 -0.07
N VAL A 56 -16.47 1.87 -0.71
CA VAL A 56 -16.63 3.22 -0.16
C VAL A 56 -18.11 3.58 -0.02
N ILE A 57 -18.94 3.23 -1.00
CA ILE A 57 -20.40 3.47 -0.95
C ILE A 57 -21.05 2.66 0.17
N SER A 58 -20.71 1.38 0.32
CA SER A 58 -21.28 0.52 1.37
C SER A 58 -20.89 1.01 2.77
N ILE A 59 -19.65 1.47 2.95
CA ILE A 59 -19.17 2.05 4.21
C ILE A 59 -19.94 3.34 4.56
N ARG A 60 -20.36 4.17 3.57
CA ARG A 60 -21.22 5.36 3.84
C ARG A 60 -22.51 5.00 4.54
N LYS A 61 -23.08 3.83 4.23
CA LYS A 61 -24.34 3.40 4.83
C LYS A 61 -24.21 3.11 6.33
N PHE A 62 -22.99 2.82 6.80
CA PHE A 62 -22.70 2.46 8.18
C PHE A 62 -22.01 3.57 8.99
N THR A 63 -21.90 4.79 8.44
CA THR A 63 -21.24 5.93 9.13
C THR A 63 -21.98 6.38 10.39
N ASN A 64 -23.23 5.98 10.57
CA ASN A 64 -24.04 6.32 11.75
C ASN A 64 -23.66 5.51 12.99
N LEU A 65 -22.89 4.43 12.84
CA LEU A 65 -22.40 3.63 13.97
C LEU A 65 -21.26 4.37 14.67
N ALA A 66 -21.27 4.38 16.01
CA ALA A 66 -20.24 5.04 16.83
C ALA A 66 -18.81 4.57 16.48
N SER A 67 -18.62 3.29 16.18
CA SER A 67 -17.33 2.73 15.74
C SER A 67 -16.84 3.28 14.39
N ALA A 68 -17.76 3.61 13.47
CA ALA A 68 -17.44 4.20 12.16
C ALA A 68 -17.09 5.68 12.27
N GLN A 69 -17.68 6.41 13.23
CA GLN A 69 -17.35 7.81 13.51
C GLN A 69 -15.95 7.96 14.12
N VAL A 70 -15.56 7.04 15.00
CA VAL A 70 -14.24 7.03 15.66
C VAL A 70 -13.15 6.60 14.67
N ASN A 71 -13.32 5.50 13.94
CA ASN A 71 -12.25 4.90 13.14
C ASN A 71 -12.20 5.38 11.68
N GLN A 72 -13.28 5.98 11.16
CA GLN A 72 -13.39 6.51 9.79
C GLN A 72 -12.73 5.62 8.71
N PRO A 73 -13.06 4.32 8.65
CA PRO A 73 -12.40 3.35 7.76
C PRO A 73 -12.46 3.75 6.28
N GLN A 74 -13.47 4.56 5.95
CA GLN A 74 -13.66 5.11 4.62
C GLN A 74 -12.51 6.00 4.14
N ARG A 75 -11.90 6.79 5.03
CA ARG A 75 -10.75 7.63 4.68
C ARG A 75 -9.53 6.78 4.35
N TYR A 76 -9.33 5.69 5.09
CA TYR A 76 -8.25 4.74 4.83
C TYR A 76 -8.38 4.12 3.45
N VAL A 77 -9.56 3.59 3.12
CA VAL A 77 -9.85 2.97 1.82
C VAL A 77 -9.66 3.98 0.67
N ALA A 78 -10.09 5.23 0.85
CA ALA A 78 -9.91 6.28 -0.16
C ALA A 78 -8.43 6.66 -0.35
N TRP A 79 -7.68 6.89 0.73
CA TRP A 79 -6.25 7.20 0.64
C TRP A 79 -5.43 6.05 0.09
N GLN A 80 -5.82 4.81 0.37
CA GLN A 80 -5.16 3.63 -0.18
C GLN A 80 -5.31 3.59 -1.70
N LEU A 81 -6.50 3.89 -2.22
CA LEU A 81 -6.73 3.98 -3.66
C LEU A 81 -5.88 5.09 -4.30
N VAL A 82 -5.86 6.28 -3.69
CA VAL A 82 -5.05 7.41 -4.18
C VAL A 82 -3.56 7.06 -4.20
N ALA A 83 -3.05 6.45 -3.14
CA ALA A 83 -1.64 6.09 -3.02
C ALA A 83 -1.24 5.01 -4.05
N VAL A 84 -2.05 3.96 -4.23
CA VAL A 84 -1.79 2.90 -5.22
C VAL A 84 -1.82 3.46 -6.65
N VAL A 85 -2.81 4.30 -6.98
CA VAL A 85 -2.91 4.88 -8.33
C VAL A 85 -1.75 5.83 -8.62
N ALA A 86 -1.40 6.70 -7.67
CA ALA A 86 -0.28 7.62 -7.82
C ALA A 86 1.05 6.87 -7.99
N GLU A 87 1.26 5.81 -7.20
CA GLU A 87 2.44 4.95 -7.28
C GLU A 87 2.58 4.32 -8.67
N LYS A 88 1.52 3.69 -9.19
CA LYS A 88 1.54 3.06 -10.51
C LYS A 88 1.80 4.05 -11.65
N ILE A 89 1.23 5.26 -11.58
CA ILE A 89 1.47 6.31 -12.59
C ILE A 89 2.95 6.72 -12.60
N ILE A 90 3.52 7.00 -11.43
CA ILE A 90 4.91 7.48 -11.32
C ILE A 90 5.88 6.38 -11.78
N VAL A 91 5.75 5.17 -11.23
CA VAL A 91 6.67 4.07 -11.48
C VAL A 91 6.63 3.64 -12.95
N TYR A 92 5.44 3.43 -13.53
CA TYR A 92 5.35 3.03 -14.93
C TYR A 92 5.78 4.13 -15.89
N SER A 93 5.58 5.41 -15.57
CA SER A 93 6.11 6.51 -16.40
C SER A 93 7.64 6.53 -16.44
N VAL A 94 8.29 6.31 -15.29
CA VAL A 94 9.76 6.26 -15.19
C VAL A 94 10.31 5.05 -15.94
N ILE A 95 9.70 3.87 -15.75
CA ILE A 95 10.14 2.64 -16.41
C ILE A 95 9.92 2.72 -17.92
N PHE A 96 8.78 3.26 -18.36
CA PHE A 96 8.48 3.47 -19.78
C PHE A 96 9.50 4.39 -20.44
N THR A 97 9.85 5.51 -19.79
CA THR A 97 10.88 6.43 -20.29
C THR A 97 12.23 5.72 -20.40
N LYS A 98 12.65 4.97 -19.39
CA LYS A 98 13.90 4.20 -19.42
C LYS A 98 13.93 3.13 -20.52
N TYR A 99 12.80 2.45 -20.73
CA TYR A 99 12.64 1.47 -21.80
C TYR A 99 12.86 2.11 -23.17
N MET A 100 12.23 3.25 -23.43
CA MET A 100 12.33 3.97 -24.71
C MET A 100 13.73 4.52 -24.99
N PHE A 101 14.50 4.95 -23.98
CA PHE A 101 15.75 5.69 -24.17
C PHE A 101 17.05 4.90 -23.93
N THR A 102 17.05 3.79 -23.18
CA THR A 102 18.32 3.17 -22.71
C THR A 102 18.56 1.75 -23.23
N ASN A 103 17.53 0.92 -23.37
CA ASN A 103 17.63 -0.40 -24.00
C ASN A 103 16.25 -1.04 -23.99
N ASN A 104 15.73 -1.42 -25.16
CA ASN A 104 14.42 -2.05 -25.35
C ASN A 104 14.32 -3.48 -24.79
N ASN A 105 15.06 -3.80 -23.74
CA ASN A 105 15.05 -5.12 -23.11
C ASN A 105 13.88 -5.22 -22.13
N ILE A 106 12.90 -6.02 -22.50
CA ILE A 106 11.67 -6.29 -21.75
C ILE A 106 11.99 -6.93 -20.39
N ASP A 107 13.02 -7.78 -20.30
CA ASP A 107 13.39 -8.48 -19.06
C ASP A 107 13.89 -7.50 -17.99
N ASN A 108 14.67 -6.49 -18.40
CA ASN A 108 15.14 -5.44 -17.50
C ASN A 108 13.97 -4.58 -17.02
N ALA A 109 13.04 -4.22 -17.90
CA ALA A 109 11.84 -3.45 -17.52
C ALA A 109 10.98 -4.24 -16.52
N LEU A 110 10.79 -5.53 -16.75
CA LEU A 110 10.05 -6.42 -15.85
C LEU A 110 10.73 -6.55 -14.47
N PHE A 111 12.05 -6.63 -14.43
CA PHE A 111 12.81 -6.64 -13.18
C PHE A 111 12.58 -5.36 -12.35
N TYR A 112 12.66 -4.18 -12.99
CA TYR A 112 12.42 -2.92 -12.30
C TYR A 112 10.98 -2.77 -11.82
N CYS A 113 9.99 -3.19 -12.60
CA CYS A 113 8.57 -3.17 -12.19
C CYS A 113 8.31 -4.01 -10.93
N LYS A 114 8.93 -5.19 -10.84
CA LYS A 114 8.77 -6.06 -9.67
C LYS A 114 9.43 -5.46 -8.43
N TYR A 115 10.66 -5.00 -8.60
CA TYR A 115 11.41 -4.40 -7.52
C TYR A 115 10.72 -3.15 -6.97
N SER A 116 10.16 -2.31 -7.85
CA SER A 116 9.38 -1.15 -7.42
C SER A 116 8.14 -1.57 -6.64
N ASP A 117 7.38 -2.57 -7.10
CA ASP A 117 6.14 -3.00 -6.42
C ASP A 117 6.42 -3.48 -4.98
N GLU A 118 7.53 -4.19 -4.75
CA GLU A 118 7.96 -4.65 -3.43
C GLU A 118 8.34 -3.48 -2.49
N VAL A 119 9.07 -2.49 -3.00
CA VAL A 119 9.49 -1.30 -2.23
C VAL A 119 8.32 -0.35 -1.99
N SER A 120 7.41 -0.24 -2.96
CA SER A 120 6.24 0.63 -2.92
C SER A 120 5.20 0.16 -1.90
N LEU A 121 5.06 -1.14 -1.66
CA LEU A 121 4.05 -1.67 -0.73
C LEU A 121 4.10 -1.05 0.68
N PRO A 122 5.24 -1.04 1.40
CA PRO A 122 5.32 -0.39 2.71
C PRO A 122 5.13 1.14 2.62
N LEU A 123 5.56 1.77 1.52
CA LEU A 123 5.40 3.21 1.31
C LEU A 123 3.93 3.59 1.14
N VAL A 124 3.19 2.86 0.31
CA VAL A 124 1.75 3.02 0.12
C VAL A 124 1.01 2.84 1.45
N LEU A 125 1.37 1.83 2.24
CA LEU A 125 0.77 1.61 3.57
C LEU A 125 1.03 2.79 4.52
N GLN A 126 2.26 3.31 4.56
CA GLN A 126 2.62 4.45 5.42
C GLN A 126 1.97 5.76 4.95
N LEU A 127 1.94 6.02 3.65
CA LEU A 127 1.27 7.19 3.06
C LEU A 127 -0.23 7.15 3.30
N THR A 128 -0.84 5.98 3.18
CA THR A 128 -2.27 5.78 3.49
C THR A 128 -2.55 6.10 4.95
N TYR A 129 -1.72 5.59 5.87
CA TYR A 129 -1.85 5.86 7.30
C TYR A 129 -1.67 7.35 7.62
N LEU A 130 -0.68 8.01 7.03
CA LEU A 130 -0.46 9.46 7.16
C LEU A 130 -1.67 10.25 6.63
N GLY A 131 -2.21 9.87 5.48
CA GLY A 131 -3.40 10.48 4.88
C GLY A 131 -4.64 10.42 5.78
N CYS A 132 -4.76 9.35 6.58
CA CYS A 132 -5.85 9.20 7.54
C CYS A 132 -5.76 10.20 8.70
N ASN A 133 -4.55 10.61 9.10
CA ASN A 133 -4.35 11.56 10.19
C ASN A 133 -4.08 12.97 9.65
N ARG A 134 -5.15 13.77 9.58
CA ARG A 134 -5.10 15.17 9.11
C ARG A 134 -4.01 16.01 9.80
N ARG A 135 -3.76 15.82 11.09
CA ARG A 135 -2.72 16.56 11.84
C ARG A 135 -1.32 16.15 11.38
N ASN A 136 -1.08 14.86 11.23
CA ASN A 136 0.22 14.34 10.75
C ASN A 136 0.48 14.76 9.30
N LEU A 137 -0.55 14.73 8.45
CA LEU A 137 -0.46 15.18 7.07
C LEU A 137 -0.20 16.69 6.97
N GLN A 138 -0.83 17.51 7.81
CA GLN A 138 -0.52 18.94 7.90
C GLN A 138 0.92 19.18 8.37
N ALA A 139 1.39 18.47 9.39
CA ALA A 139 2.77 18.56 9.85
C ALA A 139 3.77 18.19 8.74
N LEU A 140 3.47 17.15 7.95
CA LEU A 140 4.26 16.72 6.80
C LEU A 140 4.28 17.77 5.68
N PHE A 141 3.14 18.38 5.33
CA PHE A 141 3.13 19.47 4.35
C PHE A 141 3.85 20.73 4.83
N THR A 142 3.77 21.02 6.13
CA THR A 142 4.47 22.15 6.73
C THR A 142 5.99 21.91 6.75
N SER A 143 6.42 20.66 6.97
CA SER A 143 7.85 20.31 6.91
C SER A 143 8.39 20.26 5.47
N LEU A 144 7.59 19.84 4.49
CA LEU A 144 7.89 19.92 3.05
C LEU A 144 8.05 21.36 2.56
N LYS A 145 7.23 22.29 3.07
CA LYS A 145 7.30 23.72 2.71
C LYS A 145 8.51 24.43 3.32
N SER A 146 9.13 23.85 4.35
CA SER A 146 10.30 24.43 5.00
C SER A 146 11.56 24.16 4.17
N ASN A 147 12.40 25.19 3.96
CA ASN A 147 13.70 25.09 3.27
C ASN A 147 14.71 24.11 3.92
N ASN A 148 14.34 23.44 5.02
CA ASN A 148 15.14 22.44 5.73
C ASN A 148 14.74 20.99 5.41
N PHE A 149 13.92 20.74 4.39
CA PHE A 149 13.44 19.41 4.00
C PHE A 149 14.49 18.27 4.03
N PRO A 150 15.73 18.43 3.52
CA PRO A 150 16.75 17.36 3.60
C PRO A 150 17.20 17.03 5.03
N LYS A 151 17.17 17.99 5.97
CA LYS A 151 17.45 17.73 7.41
C LYS A 151 16.29 16.97 8.07
N THR A 152 15.07 17.23 7.63
CA THR A 152 13.86 16.55 8.15
C THR A 152 13.78 15.09 7.71
N ILE A 153 14.09 14.77 6.44
CA ILE A 153 14.12 13.37 5.96
C ILE A 153 15.11 12.51 6.77
N ARG A 154 16.30 13.06 7.09
CA ARG A 154 17.30 12.35 7.91
C ARG A 154 16.80 12.02 9.32
N SER A 155 15.90 12.82 9.88
CA SER A 155 15.31 12.60 11.20
C SER A 155 14.16 11.58 11.17
N ILE A 156 13.38 11.52 10.09
CA ILE A 156 12.26 10.58 9.95
C ILE A 156 12.74 9.12 9.89
N CYS A 157 13.91 8.84 9.30
CA CYS A 157 14.50 7.50 9.30
C CYS A 157 15.08 7.06 10.66
N PHE A 158 15.28 7.99 11.61
CA PHE A 158 15.85 7.73 12.94
C PHE A 158 14.83 7.81 14.08
N PHE A 159 13.59 8.26 13.84
CA PHE A 159 12.59 8.39 14.89
C PHE A 159 11.87 7.06 15.12
N SER A 160 12.26 6.40 16.21
CA SER A 160 11.64 5.20 16.73
C SER A 160 10.13 5.37 16.93
N ARG A 161 9.40 4.31 16.64
CA ARG A 161 7.96 4.14 16.88
C ARG A 161 7.68 4.26 18.38
N GLN A 162 7.26 5.43 18.86
CA GLN A 162 6.52 5.51 20.12
C GLN A 162 5.17 6.16 19.84
N VAL A 163 4.13 5.34 19.90
CA VAL A 163 2.77 5.78 20.11
C VAL A 163 2.62 5.83 21.62
N GLU A 164 2.41 7.01 22.19
CA GLU A 164 2.03 7.11 23.61
C GLU A 164 0.75 6.29 23.83
N PRO A 165 0.72 5.39 24.82
CA PRO A 165 -0.52 4.69 25.17
C PRO A 165 -1.54 5.73 25.64
N VAL A 166 -2.76 5.63 25.11
CA VAL A 166 -3.90 6.38 25.64
C VAL A 166 -4.02 5.98 27.11
N THR A 167 -3.83 6.95 28.01
CA THR A 167 -4.01 6.76 29.44
C THR A 167 -5.44 6.31 29.72
N ASP A 168 -5.57 5.17 30.41
CA ASP A 168 -6.82 4.45 30.74
C ASP A 168 -7.92 5.31 31.39
N GLY A 169 -7.63 6.54 31.82
CA GLY A 169 -8.60 7.46 32.42
C GLY A 169 -9.68 7.97 31.47
N MET A 170 -9.44 8.03 30.14
CA MET A 170 -10.46 8.50 29.17
C MET A 170 -11.43 7.39 28.70
N VAL A 171 -11.03 6.12 28.80
CA VAL A 171 -11.91 4.99 28.46
C VAL A 171 -12.97 4.79 29.53
N LEU A 172 -12.63 5.02 30.80
CA LEU A 172 -13.57 4.86 31.91
C LEU A 172 -14.69 5.93 31.90
N SER A 173 -14.39 7.18 31.53
CA SER A 173 -15.41 8.23 31.47
C SER A 173 -16.39 8.05 30.31
N GLN A 174 -15.95 7.49 29.18
CA GLN A 174 -16.83 7.13 28.07
C GLN A 174 -17.73 5.93 28.41
N ILE A 175 -17.22 4.90 29.10
CA ILE A 175 -18.01 3.73 29.51
C ILE A 175 -19.09 4.11 30.53
N ILE A 176 -18.76 4.96 31.52
CA ILE A 176 -19.72 5.38 32.55
C ILE A 176 -20.88 6.19 31.93
N SER A 177 -20.61 7.01 30.90
CA SER A 177 -21.65 7.79 30.22
C SER A 177 -22.63 6.95 29.39
N THR A 178 -22.25 5.74 28.99
CA THR A 178 -23.10 4.82 28.22
C THR A 178 -23.91 3.84 29.08
N VAL A 179 -23.63 3.72 30.37
CA VAL A 179 -24.40 2.86 31.31
C VAL A 179 -25.50 3.64 32.03
N ALA A 180 -25.46 4.97 31.98
CA ALA A 180 -26.38 5.85 32.72
C ALA A 180 -27.60 6.36 31.92
N ASN A 181 -27.88 5.81 30.73
CA ASN A 181 -29.09 6.12 29.93
C ASN A 181 -29.86 4.85 29.59
#